data_AF-G9KZS4-F1
#
_entry.id   AF-G9KZS4-F1
#
_cell.length_a   1.000
_cell.length_b   1.000
_cell.length_c   1.000
_cell.angle_alpha   90.00
_cell.angle_beta   90.00
_cell.angle_gamma   90.00
#
_symmetry.space_group_name_H-M   'P 1'
#
loop_
_entity.id
_entity.type
_entity.pdbx_description
1 polymer ?
#
loop_
_entity_poly.entity_id
_entity_poly.type
_entity_poly.pdbx_seq_one_letter_code
_entity_poly.pdbx_strand_id
1 'polypeptide(L)'
;VKLHLPISETLFQMNRDQLQKFVQYLITVHHTEVLPTAQKLADEILSQNSEINQVHGAPDPTAGASIDDENCWHLDEEQVQEQVKLFLSQGGYHGSGKQLNLLFAKVREMLKMRDSNGARMLTLITEQ
;
A
#
# COMPACT_ATOMS: atom_id res chain seq x y z
N VAL A 1 2.86 21.17 -0.42
CA VAL A 1 2.72 19.93 0.38
C VAL A 1 4.00 19.78 1.20
N LYS A 2 3.93 19.73 2.53
CA LYS A 2 5.10 19.40 3.35
C LYS A 2 5.30 17.88 3.25
N LEU A 3 6.42 17.45 2.70
CA LEU A 3 6.82 16.05 2.74
C LEU A 3 7.19 15.74 4.19
N HIS A 4 6.49 14.77 4.78
CA HIS A 4 6.84 14.24 6.08
C HIS A 4 7.78 13.05 5.86
N LEU A 5 8.78 12.91 6.74
CA LEU A 5 9.57 11.69 6.81
C LEU A 5 8.62 10.52 7.14
N PRO A 6 9.01 9.28 6.80
CA PRO A 6 8.33 8.10 7.32
C PRO A 6 8.16 8.19 8.84
N ILE A 7 7.07 7.65 9.35
CA ILE A 7 6.73 7.66 10.77
C ILE A 7 7.81 6.91 11.56
N SER A 8 8.43 5.87 10.99
CA SER A 8 9.54 5.15 11.63
C SER A 8 10.74 6.06 11.91
N GLU A 9 11.12 6.92 10.96
CA GLU A 9 12.16 7.95 11.14
C GLU A 9 11.77 8.94 12.24
N THR A 10 10.50 9.34 12.29
CA THR A 10 10.01 10.26 13.32
C THR A 10 10.05 9.61 14.71
N LEU A 11 9.64 8.33 14.81
CA LEU A 11 9.67 7.55 16.05
C LEU A 11 11.10 7.33 16.55
N PHE A 12 12.06 7.11 15.65
CA PHE A 12 13.47 6.93 15.98
C PHE A 12 14.09 8.19 16.61
N GLN A 13 13.63 9.38 16.21
CA GLN A 13 14.09 10.66 16.76
C GLN A 13 13.45 11.00 18.11
N MET A 14 12.34 10.35 18.49
CA MET A 14 11.64 10.64 19.74
C MET A 14 12.37 10.04 20.94
N ASN A 15 12.45 10.81 22.03
CA ASN A 15 12.91 10.28 23.31
C ASN A 15 11.79 9.46 24.01
N ARG A 16 12.15 8.77 25.10
CA ARG A 16 11.22 7.90 25.85
C ARG A 16 9.92 8.60 26.28
N ASP A 17 10.00 9.84 26.76
CA ASP A 17 8.82 10.59 27.22
C ASP A 17 7.92 11.00 26.04
N GLN A 18 8.53 11.39 24.91
CA GLN A 18 7.81 11.71 23.68
C GLN A 18 7.13 10.48 23.08
N LEU A 19 7.82 9.33 23.03
CA LEU A 19 7.26 8.06 22.59
C LEU A 19 6.07 7.64 23.47
N GLN A 20 6.23 7.74 24.79
CA GLN A 20 5.17 7.41 25.73
C GLN A 20 3.93 8.30 25.53
N LYS A 21 4.12 9.62 25.38
CA LYS A 21 3.02 10.55 25.08
C LYS A 21 2.38 10.22 23.74
N PHE A 22 3.17 10.00 22.69
CA PHE A 22 2.65 9.66 21.36
C PHE A 22 1.70 8.46 21.41
N VAL A 23 2.12 7.35 22.05
CA VAL A 23 1.29 6.14 22.20
C VAL A 23 0.05 6.42 23.05
N GLN A 24 0.16 7.16 24.16
CA GLN A 24 -0.98 7.51 25.01
C GLN A 24 -2.03 8.34 24.27
N TYR A 25 -1.60 9.34 23.50
CA TYR A 25 -2.51 10.14 22.69
C TYR A 25 -3.15 9.32 21.58
N LEU A 26 -2.40 8.43 20.92
CA LEU A 26 -2.93 7.53 19.89
C LEU A 26 -4.03 6.62 20.44
N ILE A 27 -3.78 5.99 21.60
CA ILE A 27 -4.76 5.15 22.30
C ILE A 27 -5.96 5.99 22.71
N THR A 28 -5.77 7.22 23.21
CA THR A 28 -6.90 8.06 23.63
C THR A 28 -7.83 8.40 22.46
N VAL A 29 -7.26 8.74 21.30
CA VAL A 29 -8.02 9.12 20.10
C VAL A 29 -8.76 7.93 19.49
N HIS A 30 -8.14 6.74 19.44
CA HIS A 30 -8.69 5.54 18.80
C HIS A 30 -8.94 4.37 19.77
N HIS A 31 -9.33 4.68 21.01
CA HIS A 31 -9.38 3.72 22.13
C HIS A 31 -10.21 2.47 21.86
N THR A 32 -11.29 2.56 21.09
CA THR A 32 -12.15 1.40 20.77
C THR A 32 -11.49 0.43 19.78
N GLU A 33 -10.68 0.92 18.86
CA GLU A 33 -10.12 0.13 17.75
C GLU A 33 -8.69 -0.31 18.01
N VAL A 34 -7.90 0.53 18.68
CA VAL A 34 -6.46 0.34 18.84
C VAL A 34 -6.10 -0.35 20.15
N LEU A 35 -6.90 -0.20 21.22
CA LEU A 35 -6.54 -0.70 22.54
C LEU A 35 -6.37 -2.24 22.61
N PRO A 36 -7.29 -3.07 22.07
CA PRO A 36 -7.11 -4.52 22.13
C PRO A 36 -5.85 -4.98 21.38
N THR A 37 -5.58 -4.38 20.23
CA THR A 37 -4.40 -4.66 19.40
C THR A 37 -3.12 -4.19 20.09
N ALA A 38 -3.12 -2.99 20.67
CA ALA A 38 -1.99 -2.44 21.41
C ALA A 38 -1.64 -3.28 22.64
N GLN A 39 -2.66 -3.78 23.36
CA GLN A 39 -2.48 -4.68 24.51
C GLN A 39 -1.81 -5.98 24.08
N LYS A 40 -2.34 -6.63 23.04
CA LYS A 40 -1.77 -7.86 22.46
C LYS A 40 -0.31 -7.67 22.05
N LEU A 41 0.00 -6.58 21.34
CA LEU A 41 1.36 -6.26 20.91
C LEU A 41 2.30 -5.99 22.09
N ALA A 42 1.82 -5.29 23.12
CA ALA A 42 2.60 -5.04 24.34
C ALA A 42 2.96 -6.35 25.04
N ASP A 43 2.00 -7.27 25.17
CA ASP A 43 2.22 -8.58 25.79
C ASP A 43 3.22 -9.42 24.97
N GLU A 44 3.12 -9.39 23.64
CA GLU A 44 4.06 -10.06 22.74
C GLU A 44 5.48 -9.49 22.85
N ILE A 45 5.65 -8.17 22.89
CA ILE A 45 6.97 -7.51 23.02
C ILE A 45 7.61 -7.83 24.38
N LEU A 46 6.81 -7.85 25.46
CA LEU A 46 7.29 -8.18 26.81
C LEU A 46 7.64 -9.68 26.95
N SER A 47 7.16 -10.53 26.04
CA SER A 47 7.48 -11.96 26.00
C SER A 47 8.83 -12.22 25.33
N GLN A 48 9.79 -12.77 26.08
CA GLN A 48 11.18 -12.94 25.64
C GLN A 48 11.37 -13.79 24.38
N ASN A 49 10.45 -14.70 24.07
CA ASN A 49 10.54 -15.62 22.93
C ASN A 49 9.55 -15.31 21.80
N SER A 50 8.88 -14.16 21.82
CA SER A 50 7.94 -13.80 20.76
C SER A 50 8.63 -13.55 19.42
N GLU A 51 7.97 -13.92 18.32
CA GLU A 51 8.45 -13.66 16.95
C GLU A 51 8.71 -12.17 16.70
N ILE A 52 7.94 -11.28 17.34
CA ILE A 52 8.09 -9.83 17.20
C ILE A 52 9.47 -9.31 17.66
N ASN A 53 10.09 -10.00 18.62
CA ASN A 53 11.41 -9.67 19.14
C ASN A 53 12.55 -10.28 18.29
N GLN A 54 12.23 -11.21 17.39
CA GLN A 54 13.19 -11.87 16.49
C GLN A 54 13.33 -11.14 15.14
N VAL A 55 12.37 -10.26 14.81
CA VAL A 55 12.35 -9.48 13.57
C VAL A 55 12.76 -8.03 13.83
N HIS A 56 13.30 -7.36 12.81
CA HIS A 56 13.72 -5.95 12.89
C HIS A 56 12.55 -4.95 13.01
N GLY A 57 11.31 -5.42 12.87
CA GLY A 57 10.08 -4.62 12.94
C GLY A 57 9.15 -4.89 11.77
N ALA A 58 7.91 -4.42 11.89
CA ALA A 58 6.96 -4.42 10.77
C ALA A 58 7.38 -3.36 9.72
N PRO A 59 7.09 -3.57 8.43
CA PRO A 59 7.34 -2.57 7.39
C PRO A 59 6.60 -1.26 7.71
N ASP A 60 7.27 -0.11 7.52
CA ASP A 60 6.70 1.21 7.82
C ASP A 60 5.58 1.56 6.80
N PRO A 61 4.33 1.76 7.25
CA PRO A 61 3.18 2.03 6.37
C PRO A 61 3.20 3.43 5.72
N THR A 62 4.10 4.31 6.16
CA THR A 62 4.28 5.68 5.68
C THR A 62 5.62 5.89 4.96
N ALA A 63 6.51 4.89 5.00
CA ALA A 63 7.58 4.77 4.04
C ALA A 63 6.91 4.41 2.71
N GLY A 64 6.70 5.41 1.85
CA GLY A 64 6.29 5.14 0.47
C GLY A 64 7.22 4.12 -0.18
N ALA A 65 6.79 3.51 -1.29
CA ALA A 65 7.58 2.50 -1.99
C ALA A 65 9.03 2.98 -2.17
N SER A 66 9.99 2.18 -1.70
CA SER A 66 11.41 2.40 -1.96
C SER A 66 11.63 2.41 -3.48
N ILE A 67 12.55 3.24 -3.98
CA ILE A 67 12.89 3.29 -5.42
C ILE A 67 13.39 1.91 -5.92
N ASP A 68 13.93 1.10 -5.01
CA ASP A 68 14.43 -0.26 -5.27
C ASP A 68 13.44 -1.37 -4.90
N ASP A 69 12.30 -1.07 -4.25
CA ASP A 69 11.25 -2.07 -4.04
C ASP A 69 10.48 -2.26 -5.35
N GLU A 70 10.19 -3.52 -5.70
CA GLU A 70 9.24 -3.78 -6.79
C GLU A 70 7.93 -3.08 -6.45
N ASN A 71 7.52 -2.12 -7.29
CA ASN A 71 6.23 -1.46 -7.19
C ASN A 71 5.13 -2.53 -7.27
N CYS A 72 4.70 -3.05 -6.13
CA CYS A 72 3.62 -4.02 -6.01
C CYS A 72 2.36 -3.27 -5.56
N TRP A 73 1.82 -2.43 -6.44
CA TRP A 73 0.50 -1.86 -6.20
C TRP A 73 -0.54 -3.00 -6.21
N HIS A 74 -1.46 -3.01 -5.26
CA HIS A 74 -2.54 -4.00 -5.26
C HIS A 74 -3.41 -3.80 -6.53
N LEU A 75 -3.36 -4.77 -7.45
CA LEU A 75 -4.17 -4.80 -8.66
C LEU A 75 -5.41 -5.67 -8.42
N ASP A 76 -6.58 -5.04 -8.39
CA ASP A 76 -7.86 -5.74 -8.42
C ASP A 76 -8.15 -6.22 -9.85
N GLU A 77 -7.83 -7.49 -10.11
CA GLU A 77 -7.96 -8.07 -11.45
C GLU A 77 -9.42 -8.15 -11.93
N GLU A 78 -10.36 -8.42 -11.01
CA GLU A 78 -11.77 -8.58 -11.33
C GLU A 78 -12.36 -7.26 -11.81
N GLN A 79 -12.06 -6.17 -11.11
CA GLN A 79 -12.49 -4.82 -11.51
C GLN A 79 -11.87 -4.40 -12.85
N VAL A 80 -10.58 -4.70 -13.08
CA VAL A 80 -9.91 -4.36 -14.34
C VAL A 80 -10.52 -5.13 -15.50
N GLN A 81 -10.79 -6.42 -15.34
CA GLN A 81 -11.45 -7.22 -16.37
C GLN A 81 -12.84 -6.69 -16.70
N GLU A 82 -13.63 -6.32 -15.70
CA GLU A 82 -14.97 -5.77 -15.91
C GLU A 82 -14.92 -4.43 -16.66
N GLN A 83 -13.99 -3.53 -16.30
CA GLN A 83 -13.79 -2.27 -17.00
C GLN A 83 -13.38 -2.47 -18.46
N VAL A 84 -12.48 -3.42 -18.76
CA VAL A 84 -12.08 -3.71 -20.13
C VAL A 84 -13.26 -4.28 -20.93
N LYS A 85 -14.06 -5.19 -20.35
CA LYS A 85 -15.29 -5.69 -20.97
C LYS A 85 -16.28 -4.57 -21.26
N LEU A 86 -16.42 -3.60 -20.35
CA LEU A 86 -17.27 -2.43 -20.57
C LEU A 86 -16.76 -1.56 -21.73
N PHE A 87 -15.45 -1.35 -21.85
CA PHE A 87 -14.88 -0.59 -22.96
C PHE A 87 -15.02 -1.31 -24.31
N LEU A 88 -14.93 -2.64 -24.33
CA LEU A 88 -15.10 -3.45 -25.54
C LEU A 88 -16.57 -3.61 -25.95
N SER A 89 -17.48 -3.77 -24.96
CA SER A 89 -18.92 -3.88 -25.20
C SER A 89 -19.59 -2.55 -25.58
N GLN A 90 -19.04 -1.42 -25.13
CA GLN A 90 -19.38 -0.09 -25.62
C GLN A 90 -18.74 0.15 -27.00
N GLY A 91 -19.17 -0.62 -27.99
CA GLY A 91 -18.72 -0.52 -29.37
C GLY A 91 -18.99 0.86 -29.97
N GLY A 92 -17.94 1.47 -30.54
CA GLY A 92 -18.03 2.55 -31.54
C GLY A 92 -18.50 3.94 -31.08
N TYR A 93 -19.11 4.10 -29.90
CA TYR A 93 -19.60 5.39 -29.44
C TYR A 93 -18.51 6.20 -28.71
N HIS A 94 -17.80 7.01 -29.49
CA HIS A 94 -17.13 8.27 -29.10
C HIS A 94 -16.47 8.33 -27.70
N GLY A 95 -15.58 7.39 -27.35
CA GLY A 95 -14.78 7.53 -26.12
C GLY A 95 -14.04 6.27 -25.66
N SER A 96 -14.62 5.09 -25.88
CA SER A 96 -14.10 3.80 -25.41
C SER A 96 -12.71 3.47 -25.97
N GLY A 97 -12.47 3.72 -27.26
CA GLY A 97 -11.15 3.54 -27.87
C GLY A 97 -10.08 4.46 -27.28
N LYS A 98 -10.43 5.65 -26.79
CA LYS A 98 -9.48 6.54 -26.10
C LYS A 98 -9.17 6.03 -24.71
N GLN A 99 -10.16 5.48 -23.99
CA GLN A 99 -9.97 4.87 -22.67
C GLN A 99 -9.10 3.61 -22.74
N LEU A 100 -9.29 2.77 -23.75
CA LEU A 100 -8.43 1.59 -23.97
C LEU A 100 -6.97 2.00 -24.25
N ASN A 101 -6.76 3.01 -25.10
CA ASN A 101 -5.43 3.56 -25.38
C ASN A 101 -4.76 4.16 -24.13
N LEU A 102 -5.53 4.80 -23.25
CA LEU A 102 -5.02 5.31 -21.96
C LEU A 102 -4.62 4.14 -21.03
N LEU A 103 -5.36 3.04 -21.06
CA LEU A 103 -5.04 1.84 -20.28
C LEU A 103 -3.71 1.22 -20.75
N PHE A 104 -3.50 1.10 -22.06
CA PHE A 104 -2.21 0.68 -22.63
C PHE A 104 -1.07 1.65 -22.32
N ALA A 105 -1.33 2.96 -22.34
CA ALA A 105 -0.33 3.95 -21.95
C ALA A 105 0.08 3.79 -20.48
N LYS A 106 -0.89 3.52 -19.60
CA LYS A 106 -0.65 3.24 -18.18
C LYS A 106 0.17 1.97 -17.98
N VAL A 107 -0.18 0.88 -18.67
CA VAL A 107 0.61 -0.37 -18.67
C VAL A 107 2.04 -0.12 -19.16
N ARG A 108 2.23 0.71 -20.19
CA ARG A 108 3.57 1.04 -20.69
C ARG A 108 4.41 1.77 -19.64
N GLU A 109 3.82 2.70 -18.89
CA GLU A 109 4.52 3.37 -17.80
C GLU A 109 4.79 2.42 -16.62
N MET A 110 3.86 1.52 -16.30
CA MET A 110 4.07 0.46 -15.29
C MET A 110 5.27 -0.43 -15.64
N LEU A 111 5.36 -0.87 -16.91
CA LEU A 111 6.50 -1.67 -17.39
C LEU A 111 7.83 -0.88 -17.35
N LYS A 112 7.82 0.42 -17.66
CA LYS A 112 9.02 1.28 -17.53
C LYS A 112 9.50 1.41 -16.10
N MET A 113 8.56 1.49 -15.16
CA MET A 113 8.84 1.58 -13.73
C MET A 113 9.10 0.21 -13.09
N ARG A 114 9.21 -0.87 -13.88
CA ARG A 114 9.38 -2.25 -13.41
C ARG A 114 8.31 -2.67 -12.38
N ASP A 115 7.09 -2.17 -12.54
CA ASP A 115 5.94 -2.59 -11.73
C ASP A 115 5.56 -4.02 -12.09
N SER A 116 5.47 -4.89 -11.07
CA SER A 116 5.19 -6.32 -11.22
C SER A 116 3.80 -6.59 -11.82
N ASN A 117 2.88 -5.63 -11.73
CA ASN A 117 1.56 -5.72 -12.31
C ASN A 117 1.50 -5.32 -13.78
N GLY A 118 2.55 -4.72 -14.34
CA GLY A 118 2.55 -4.27 -15.75
C GLY A 118 2.29 -5.43 -16.72
N ALA A 119 2.93 -6.58 -16.49
CA ALA A 119 2.71 -7.79 -17.30
C ALA A 119 1.30 -8.36 -17.11
N ARG A 120 0.82 -8.45 -15.86
CA ARG A 120 -0.53 -8.95 -15.53
C ARG A 120 -1.62 -8.08 -16.16
N MET A 121 -1.50 -6.75 -16.02
CA MET A 121 -2.47 -5.82 -16.57
C MET A 121 -2.49 -5.85 -18.11
N LEU A 122 -1.34 -6.07 -18.77
CA LEU A 122 -1.30 -6.29 -20.22
C LEU A 122 -2.13 -7.53 -20.60
N THR A 123 -1.89 -8.65 -19.91
CA THR A 123 -2.63 -9.91 -20.11
C THR A 123 -4.14 -9.72 -19.95
N LEU A 124 -4.59 -9.06 -18.88
CA LEU A 124 -6.01 -8.79 -18.61
C LEU A 124 -6.71 -7.92 -19.68
N ILE A 125 -5.94 -7.09 -20.38
CA ILE A 125 -6.45 -6.24 -21.47
C ILE A 125 -6.50 -7.03 -22.78
N THR A 126 -5.56 -7.94 -23.02
CA THR A 126 -5.42 -8.67 -24.29
C THR A 126 -6.16 -10.01 -24.34
N GLU A 127 -6.45 -10.64 -23.20
CA GLU A 127 -7.09 -11.97 -23.10
C GLU A 127 -8.62 -11.92 -22.90
N GLN A 128 -9.28 -10.87 -23.41
CA GLN A 128 -10.73 -10.67 -23.29
C GLN A 128 -11.55 -11.46 -24.31
#